data_AF-A0A4W3I6F4-F1
#
_entry.id   AF-A0A4W3I6F4-F1
#
_cell.length_a   1.000
_cell.length_b   1.000
_cell.length_c   1.000
_cell.angle_alpha   90.00
_cell.angle_beta   90.00
_cell.angle_gamma   90.00
#
_symmetry.space_group_name_H-M   'P 1'
#
loop_
_entity.id
_entity.type
_entity.pdbx_description
1 polymer ?
#
loop_
_entity_poly.entity_id
_entity_poly.type
_entity_poly.pdbx_seq_one_letter_code
_entity_poly.pdbx_strand_id
1 'polypeptide(L)'
;MHTHTHTQSQPRTELARENNFTVKMFTFQFFTMFSSIVYVAFFLGRINGHPNNYVRIASKWRLEECHPSGCMTDLFIQMAMIMFLKQILSSTLEYLTSDESNTDPTMAHWLQNYSLNTVGSFSLFKEFLEMVIQYGFTTIFVAAFPLAPLLALINNLLEIRLDARKMLVLQKRAVPRKANDIGIWLPVLEAIGVLAVIGNGLVISITSDFIPRLVYKYQYGPCARGHSTEDCLTGYINNSLSVFYLNKMDNKTQPRITNSELEITYCRYRDYRNSQDYGYTVQFWHILAARLAFLVLFEVGYAPSSPHRECVRLEERHK
;
A
#
# COMPACT_ATOMS: atom_id res chain seq x y z
N MET A 1 -5.70 0.94 -27.09
CA MET A 1 -6.57 1.82 -26.28
C MET A 1 -6.29 3.26 -26.67
N HIS A 2 -7.09 3.80 -27.59
CA HIS A 2 -6.91 5.13 -28.17
C HIS A 2 -7.22 6.22 -27.12
N THR A 3 -6.30 7.17 -26.98
CA THR A 3 -6.32 8.33 -26.09
C THR A 3 -7.37 9.37 -26.51
N HIS A 4 -8.64 9.12 -26.21
CA HIS A 4 -9.74 10.07 -26.41
C HIS A 4 -10.04 10.89 -25.14
N THR A 5 -9.09 11.72 -24.70
CA THR A 5 -9.34 12.79 -23.70
C THR A 5 -8.52 14.04 -24.01
N HIS A 6 -8.64 14.58 -25.24
CA HIS A 6 -7.89 15.77 -25.69
C HIS A 6 -8.80 16.85 -26.29
N THR A 7 -9.58 17.58 -25.48
CA THR A 7 -10.24 18.82 -25.93
C THR A 7 -10.56 19.82 -24.79
N GLN A 8 -9.61 20.19 -23.91
CA GLN A 8 -9.85 21.40 -23.09
C GLN A 8 -8.64 22.24 -22.63
N SER A 9 -7.41 21.86 -22.95
CA SER A 9 -6.26 22.75 -22.81
C SER A 9 -5.23 22.39 -23.87
N GLN A 10 -5.03 23.23 -24.89
CA GLN A 10 -3.89 23.07 -25.80
C GLN A 10 -2.65 23.65 -25.11
N PRO A 11 -1.71 22.81 -24.64
CA PRO A 11 -0.47 23.31 -24.06
C PRO A 11 0.36 23.98 -25.15
N ARG A 12 0.90 25.17 -24.86
CA ARG A 12 1.72 25.96 -25.80
C ARG A 12 3.08 25.31 -26.12
N THR A 13 3.57 24.42 -25.26
CA THR A 13 4.87 23.75 -25.42
C THR A 13 4.73 22.24 -25.26
N GLU A 14 5.58 21.49 -25.97
CA GLU A 14 5.65 20.03 -25.86
C GLU A 14 5.95 19.56 -24.44
N LEU A 15 6.81 20.29 -23.71
CA LEU A 15 7.12 20.00 -22.30
C LEU A 15 5.88 20.14 -21.39
N ALA A 16 5.07 21.19 -21.58
CA ALA A 16 3.86 21.37 -20.78
C ALA A 16 2.81 20.29 -21.10
N ARG A 17 2.78 19.79 -22.34
CA ARG A 17 1.95 18.66 -22.75
C ARG A 17 2.38 17.37 -22.05
N GLU A 18 3.68 17.08 -22.06
CA GLU A 18 4.26 15.90 -21.44
C GLU A 18 4.06 15.92 -19.90
N ASN A 19 4.21 17.07 -19.25
CA ASN A 19 3.98 17.20 -17.80
C ASN A 19 2.52 16.98 -17.40
N ASN A 20 1.57 17.60 -18.11
CA ASN A 20 0.14 17.41 -17.83
C ASN A 20 -0.30 15.97 -18.08
N PHE A 21 0.24 15.33 -19.12
CA PHE A 21 0.00 13.92 -19.39
C PHE A 21 0.56 13.05 -18.26
N THR A 22 1.81 13.30 -17.84
CA THR A 22 2.48 12.56 -16.77
C THR A 22 1.67 12.58 -15.48
N VAL A 23 1.25 13.76 -15.02
CA VAL A 23 0.47 13.88 -13.78
C VAL A 23 -0.86 13.13 -13.87
N LYS A 24 -1.61 13.28 -14.98
CA LYS A 24 -2.91 12.61 -15.15
C LYS A 24 -2.77 11.09 -15.17
N MET A 25 -1.81 10.59 -15.95
CA MET A 25 -1.60 9.16 -16.12
C MET A 25 -1.04 8.53 -14.84
N PHE A 26 -0.09 9.21 -14.17
CA PHE A 26 0.41 8.80 -12.86
C PHE A 26 -0.72 8.74 -11.83
N THR A 27 -1.53 9.80 -11.72
CA THR A 27 -2.65 9.86 -10.76
C THR A 27 -3.62 8.71 -10.99
N PHE A 28 -3.99 8.46 -12.25
CA PHE A 28 -4.86 7.34 -12.61
C PHE A 28 -4.26 5.99 -12.19
N GLN A 29 -3.03 5.71 -12.61
CA GLN A 29 -2.35 4.45 -12.26
C GLN A 29 -2.15 4.26 -10.76
N PHE A 30 -1.76 5.34 -10.06
CA PHE A 30 -1.60 5.33 -8.61
C PHE A 30 -2.91 4.92 -7.93
N PHE A 31 -4.03 5.58 -8.21
CA PHE A 31 -5.31 5.17 -7.62
C PHE A 31 -5.73 3.77 -8.03
N THR A 32 -5.54 3.38 -9.29
CA THR A 32 -5.89 2.02 -9.74
C THR A 32 -5.13 0.94 -8.96
N MET A 33 -3.83 1.09 -8.77
CA MET A 33 -3.03 0.06 -8.11
C MET A 33 -3.12 0.12 -6.58
N PHE A 34 -3.10 1.32 -6.00
CA PHE A 34 -3.12 1.49 -4.55
C PHE A 34 -4.53 1.37 -3.95
N SER A 35 -5.62 1.56 -4.72
CA SER A 35 -6.99 1.46 -4.19
C SER A 35 -7.29 0.15 -3.48
N SER A 36 -6.87 -0.97 -4.07
CA SER A 36 -7.09 -2.30 -3.49
C SER A 36 -6.35 -2.48 -2.16
N ILE A 37 -5.10 -2.02 -2.07
CA ILE A 37 -4.28 -2.11 -0.85
C ILE A 37 -4.81 -1.16 0.23
N VAL A 38 -5.17 0.06 -0.15
CA VAL A 38 -5.79 1.06 0.74
C VAL A 38 -7.12 0.52 1.31
N TYR A 39 -7.91 -0.17 0.49
CA TYR A 39 -9.14 -0.83 0.92
C TYR A 39 -8.87 -1.92 1.97
N VAL A 40 -7.95 -2.85 1.66
CA VAL A 40 -7.56 -3.93 2.59
C VAL A 40 -6.94 -3.38 3.88
N ALA A 41 -6.19 -2.29 3.79
CA ALA A 41 -5.50 -1.72 4.94
C ALA A 41 -6.44 -1.02 5.93
N PHE A 42 -7.35 -0.19 5.42
CA PHE A 42 -8.08 0.77 6.26
C PHE A 42 -9.58 0.48 6.37
N PHE A 43 -10.18 -0.14 5.36
CA PHE A 43 -11.63 -0.32 5.30
C PHE A 43 -12.07 -1.76 5.59
N LEU A 44 -11.27 -2.74 5.17
CA LEU A 44 -11.58 -4.17 5.34
C LEU A 44 -11.68 -4.54 6.83
N GLY A 45 -12.75 -5.26 7.19
CA GLY A 45 -12.96 -5.76 8.55
C GLY A 45 -13.32 -4.70 9.61
N ARG A 46 -13.43 -3.41 9.26
CA ARG A 46 -13.67 -2.32 10.23
C ARG A 46 -15.10 -1.81 10.29
N ILE A 47 -15.81 -1.88 9.17
CA ILE A 47 -17.22 -1.46 9.06
C ILE A 47 -18.15 -2.67 9.26
N ASN A 48 -17.61 -3.78 9.76
CA ASN A 48 -18.39 -4.98 10.02
C ASN A 48 -19.08 -4.80 11.37
N GLY A 49 -20.41 -4.83 11.36
CA GLY A 49 -21.22 -4.78 12.57
C GLY A 49 -20.99 -6.01 13.46
N HIS A 50 -21.92 -6.24 14.39
CA HIS A 50 -21.88 -7.47 15.20
C HIS A 50 -22.61 -8.62 14.49
N PRO A 51 -22.40 -9.88 14.90
CA PRO A 51 -22.94 -11.06 14.20
C PRO A 51 -24.47 -11.12 13.99
N ASN A 52 -25.26 -10.33 14.73
CA ASN A 52 -26.70 -10.22 14.53
C ASN A 52 -27.09 -9.14 13.50
N ASN A 53 -26.31 -8.07 13.37
CA ASN A 53 -26.60 -6.95 12.47
C ASN A 53 -25.37 -6.59 11.65
N TYR A 54 -25.09 -7.41 10.65
CA TYR A 54 -24.04 -7.12 9.66
C TYR A 54 -24.46 -5.95 8.79
N VAL A 55 -23.52 -5.04 8.51
CA VAL A 55 -23.68 -4.03 7.46
C VAL A 55 -23.73 -4.76 6.12
N ARG A 56 -24.82 -4.57 5.37
CA ARG A 56 -25.03 -5.19 4.06
C ARG A 56 -25.02 -4.14 2.97
N ILE A 57 -24.14 -4.31 1.99
CA ILE A 57 -24.15 -3.49 0.77
C ILE A 57 -25.36 -3.90 -0.07
N ALA A 58 -26.10 -2.89 -0.54
CA ALA A 58 -27.34 -3.06 -1.30
C ALA A 58 -28.34 -4.02 -0.61
N SER A 59 -28.36 -4.05 0.73
CA SER A 59 -29.19 -4.92 1.59
C SER A 59 -29.00 -6.44 1.43
N LYS A 60 -28.14 -6.89 0.51
CA LYS A 60 -28.00 -8.32 0.13
C LYS A 60 -26.62 -8.90 0.43
N TRP A 61 -25.54 -8.17 0.21
CA TRP A 61 -24.18 -8.71 0.27
C TRP A 61 -23.48 -8.31 1.57
N ARG A 62 -22.91 -9.29 2.29
CA ARG A 62 -22.11 -9.07 3.49
C ARG A 62 -20.74 -8.52 3.09
N LEU A 63 -20.23 -7.53 3.83
CA LEU A 63 -18.83 -7.10 3.66
C LEU A 63 -17.87 -8.23 4.03
N GLU A 64 -16.69 -8.20 3.42
CA GLU A 64 -15.61 -9.13 3.69
C GLU A 64 -15.01 -8.88 5.09
N GLU A 65 -14.60 -9.98 5.73
CA GLU A 65 -13.95 -10.02 7.04
C GLU A 65 -12.49 -10.43 6.85
N CYS A 66 -11.59 -9.87 7.66
CA CYS A 66 -10.19 -10.27 7.62
C CYS A 66 -9.98 -11.67 8.21
N HIS A 67 -8.90 -12.32 7.81
CA HIS A 67 -8.47 -13.60 8.38
C HIS A 67 -8.30 -13.50 9.92
N PRO A 68 -8.46 -14.59 10.70
CA PRO A 68 -8.26 -14.57 12.16
C PRO A 68 -6.89 -14.06 12.62
N SER A 69 -5.86 -14.15 11.78
CA SER A 69 -4.52 -13.58 12.02
C SER A 69 -4.47 -12.05 11.90
N GLY A 70 -5.51 -11.43 11.32
CA GLY A 70 -5.63 -9.98 11.11
C GLY A 70 -5.44 -9.55 9.65
N CYS A 71 -5.83 -8.32 9.32
CA CYS A 71 -5.74 -7.78 7.96
C CYS A 71 -4.30 -7.49 7.50
N MET A 72 -3.32 -7.46 8.43
CA MET A 72 -1.90 -7.27 8.11
C MET A 72 -1.34 -8.41 7.25
N THR A 73 -1.79 -9.66 7.46
CA THR A 73 -1.35 -10.80 6.64
C THR A 73 -1.88 -10.70 5.22
N ASP A 74 -3.13 -10.25 5.05
CA ASP A 74 -3.76 -10.08 3.75
C ASP A 74 -3.01 -9.01 2.94
N LEU A 75 -2.64 -7.89 3.59
CA LEU A 75 -1.77 -6.86 3.00
C LEU A 75 -0.40 -7.40 2.60
N PHE A 76 0.25 -8.16 3.49
CA PHE A 76 1.57 -8.73 3.23
C PHE A 76 1.53 -9.63 1.99
N ILE A 77 0.55 -10.53 1.92
CA ILE A 77 0.40 -11.47 0.80
C ILE A 77 0.09 -10.70 -0.49
N GLN A 78 -0.83 -9.74 -0.45
CA GLN A 78 -1.16 -8.90 -1.61
C GLN A 78 0.07 -8.15 -2.13
N MET A 79 0.89 -7.59 -1.24
CA MET A 79 2.10 -6.88 -1.62
C MET A 79 3.16 -7.81 -2.21
N ALA A 80 3.39 -8.96 -1.59
CA ALA A 80 4.31 -9.97 -2.11
C ALA A 80 3.88 -10.44 -3.51
N MET A 81 2.59 -10.69 -3.71
CA MET A 81 2.05 -11.08 -5.01
C MET A 81 2.25 -10.00 -6.08
N ILE A 82 1.91 -8.74 -5.77
CA ILE A 82 2.05 -7.63 -6.74
C ILE A 82 3.52 -7.43 -7.13
N MET A 83 4.44 -7.43 -6.17
CA MET A 83 5.87 -7.22 -6.43
C MET A 83 6.50 -8.39 -7.21
N PHE A 84 6.11 -9.63 -6.92
CA PHE A 84 6.66 -10.81 -7.58
C PHE A 84 6.07 -11.03 -8.98
N LEU A 85 4.76 -10.89 -9.12
CA LEU A 85 4.06 -11.09 -10.39
C LEU A 85 4.52 -10.06 -11.43
N LYS A 86 4.68 -8.79 -11.02
CA LYS A 86 5.18 -7.74 -11.91
C LYS A 86 6.59 -8.04 -12.43
N GLN A 87 7.49 -8.49 -11.55
CA GLN A 87 8.87 -8.81 -11.92
C GLN A 87 8.96 -10.01 -12.87
N ILE A 88 8.15 -11.04 -12.65
CA ILE A 88 8.14 -12.21 -13.54
C ILE A 88 7.57 -11.82 -14.91
N LEU A 89 6.50 -11.05 -14.94
CA LEU A 89 5.89 -10.64 -16.20
C LEU A 89 6.80 -9.70 -17.00
N SER A 90 7.49 -8.75 -16.37
CA SER A 90 8.44 -7.86 -17.09
C SER A 90 9.60 -8.66 -17.67
N SER A 91 10.23 -9.50 -16.85
CA SER A 91 11.38 -10.32 -17.24
C SER A 91 11.04 -11.33 -18.34
N THR A 92 9.87 -11.99 -18.27
CA THR A 92 9.45 -12.97 -19.28
C THR A 92 9.03 -12.32 -20.60
N LEU A 93 8.31 -11.20 -20.56
CA LEU A 93 7.87 -10.51 -21.78
C LEU A 93 9.07 -10.00 -22.59
N GLU A 94 10.08 -9.43 -21.94
CA GLU A 94 11.27 -8.94 -22.63
C GLU A 94 12.11 -10.08 -23.22
N TYR A 95 12.22 -11.21 -22.52
CA TYR A 95 12.87 -12.40 -23.06
C TYR A 95 12.13 -12.97 -24.28
N LEU A 96 10.79 -13.06 -24.24
CA LEU A 96 9.96 -13.54 -25.36
C LEU A 96 10.00 -12.62 -26.58
N THR A 97 10.13 -11.30 -26.39
CA THR A 97 10.29 -10.36 -27.52
C THR A 97 11.68 -10.41 -28.17
N SER A 98 12.62 -11.15 -27.57
CA SER A 98 13.96 -11.36 -28.11
C SER A 98 14.03 -12.55 -29.08
N ASP A 99 12.95 -12.84 -29.80
CA ASP A 99 12.95 -13.92 -30.78
C ASP A 99 13.96 -13.62 -31.89
N GLU A 100 14.88 -14.56 -32.05
CA GLU A 100 15.99 -14.53 -32.98
C GLU A 100 15.44 -14.57 -34.40
N SER A 101 15.25 -13.40 -35.02
CA SER A 101 15.06 -13.35 -36.46
C SER A 101 16.35 -13.86 -37.09
N ASN A 102 16.34 -15.09 -37.62
CA ASN A 102 17.33 -15.61 -38.56
C ASN A 102 17.51 -14.58 -39.67
N THR A 103 18.48 -13.70 -39.50
CA THR A 103 18.67 -12.53 -40.36
C THR A 103 19.63 -12.95 -41.45
N ASP A 104 19.19 -12.86 -42.71
CA ASP A 104 20.04 -13.13 -43.87
C ASP A 104 21.36 -12.34 -43.76
N PRO A 105 22.51 -12.98 -44.01
CA PRO A 105 23.83 -12.35 -43.88
C PRO A 105 24.07 -11.20 -44.89
N THR A 106 23.15 -10.96 -45.81
CA THR A 106 23.18 -9.89 -46.82
C THR A 106 22.23 -8.72 -46.51
N MET A 107 21.47 -8.79 -45.42
CA MET A 107 20.55 -7.70 -45.03
C MET A 107 21.35 -6.42 -44.76
N ALA A 108 21.04 -5.35 -45.49
CA ALA A 108 21.68 -4.07 -45.25
C ALA A 108 21.33 -3.58 -43.83
N HIS A 109 22.35 -3.19 -43.05
CA HIS A 109 22.23 -2.82 -41.64
C HIS A 109 21.13 -1.77 -41.35
N TRP A 110 20.79 -0.91 -42.31
CA TRP A 110 19.71 0.07 -42.17
C TRP A 110 18.30 -0.57 -42.16
N LEU A 111 18.07 -1.67 -42.89
CA LEU A 111 16.81 -2.41 -42.92
C LEU A 111 16.54 -3.09 -41.58
N GLN A 112 17.56 -3.71 -41.00
CA GLN A 112 17.48 -4.28 -39.66
C GLN A 112 17.18 -3.21 -38.60
N ASN A 113 17.84 -2.05 -38.67
CA ASN A 113 17.51 -0.93 -37.78
C ASN A 113 16.10 -0.36 -38.03
N TYR A 114 15.58 -0.45 -39.25
CA TYR A 114 14.24 0.02 -39.57
C TYR A 114 13.14 -0.88 -38.99
N SER A 115 13.38 -2.19 -38.85
CA SER A 115 12.40 -3.14 -38.28
C SER A 115 12.31 -3.10 -36.75
N LEU A 116 13.28 -2.50 -36.05
CA LEU A 116 13.26 -2.33 -34.59
C LEU A 116 12.11 -1.44 -34.09
N ASN A 117 11.79 -1.56 -32.80
CA ASN A 117 10.74 -0.74 -32.19
C ASN A 117 11.12 0.75 -32.14
N THR A 118 10.19 1.63 -32.50
CA THR A 118 10.41 3.09 -32.45
C THR A 118 10.36 3.61 -31.01
N VAL A 119 11.28 4.51 -30.66
CA VAL A 119 11.32 5.17 -29.35
C VAL A 119 10.64 6.54 -29.43
N GLY A 120 9.52 6.71 -28.72
CA GLY A 120 8.83 8.01 -28.58
C GLY A 120 9.11 8.68 -27.22
N SER A 121 8.72 9.95 -27.07
CA SER A 121 8.74 10.65 -25.77
C SER A 121 8.05 9.85 -24.64
N PHE A 122 7.00 9.11 -24.99
CA PHE A 122 6.22 8.33 -24.03
C PHE A 122 6.85 6.99 -23.63
N SER A 123 7.92 6.55 -24.30
CA SER A 123 8.61 5.30 -23.93
C SER A 123 9.27 5.46 -22.56
N LEU A 124 10.07 6.53 -22.41
CA LEU A 124 10.77 6.84 -21.17
C LEU A 124 9.78 7.15 -20.02
N PHE A 125 8.64 7.78 -20.33
CA PHE A 125 7.56 7.99 -19.34
C PHE A 125 7.08 6.68 -18.70
N LYS A 126 6.92 5.60 -19.49
CA LYS A 126 6.46 4.31 -18.96
C LYS A 126 7.49 3.68 -18.03
N GLU A 127 8.78 3.74 -18.38
CA GLU A 127 9.87 3.22 -17.53
C GLU A 127 9.94 4.01 -16.20
N PHE A 128 9.83 5.34 -16.25
CA PHE A 128 9.79 6.14 -15.02
C PHE A 128 8.53 5.87 -14.18
N LEU A 129 7.37 5.73 -14.81
CA LEU A 129 6.12 5.41 -14.11
C LEU A 129 6.25 4.08 -13.36
N GLU A 130 6.79 3.06 -14.02
CA GLU A 130 7.07 1.74 -13.45
C GLU A 130 7.94 1.84 -12.19
N MET A 131 9.04 2.59 -12.26
CA MET A 131 9.99 2.79 -11.16
C MET A 131 9.40 3.61 -10.02
N VAL A 132 8.67 4.69 -10.31
CA VAL A 132 8.04 5.56 -9.30
C VAL A 132 6.93 4.84 -8.55
N ILE A 133 6.18 3.98 -9.21
CA ILE A 133 5.18 3.14 -8.56
C ILE A 133 5.84 2.11 -7.63
N GLN A 134 6.93 1.48 -8.07
CA GLN A 134 7.70 0.57 -7.22
C GLN A 134 8.23 1.30 -5.96
N TYR A 135 8.71 2.53 -6.12
CA TYR A 135 9.08 3.39 -4.99
C TYR A 135 7.88 3.67 -4.06
N GLY A 136 6.68 3.89 -4.60
CA GLY A 136 5.46 4.05 -3.80
C GLY A 136 5.14 2.81 -2.95
N PHE A 137 5.29 1.60 -3.51
CA PHE A 137 5.05 0.36 -2.76
C PHE A 137 6.09 0.13 -1.66
N THR A 138 7.36 0.47 -1.90
CA THR A 138 8.43 0.29 -0.91
C THR A 138 8.41 1.33 0.19
N THR A 139 7.79 2.49 -0.02
CA THR A 139 7.77 3.58 0.97
C THR A 139 6.45 3.67 1.73
N ILE A 140 5.29 3.64 1.06
CA ILE A 140 3.98 3.88 1.70
C ILE A 140 3.55 2.72 2.62
N PHE A 141 3.94 1.49 2.30
CA PHE A 141 3.51 0.28 3.02
C PHE A 141 4.67 -0.52 3.63
N VAL A 142 5.81 0.13 3.89
CA VAL A 142 6.99 -0.55 4.46
C VAL A 142 6.72 -1.13 5.85
N ALA A 143 5.85 -0.49 6.63
CA ALA A 143 5.44 -0.99 7.95
C ALA A 143 4.67 -2.34 7.88
N ALA A 144 4.03 -2.64 6.75
CA ALA A 144 3.37 -3.93 6.53
C ALA A 144 4.34 -4.99 6.01
N PHE A 145 5.30 -4.61 5.17
CA PHE A 145 6.26 -5.54 4.55
C PHE A 145 7.71 -5.01 4.60
N PRO A 146 8.48 -5.35 5.66
CA PRO A 146 9.84 -4.85 5.84
C PRO A 146 10.85 -5.31 4.77
N LEU A 147 10.58 -6.41 4.08
CA LEU A 147 11.47 -6.95 3.03
C LEU A 147 11.27 -6.27 1.67
N ALA A 148 10.30 -5.37 1.53
CA ALA A 148 10.02 -4.68 0.27
C ALA A 148 11.24 -3.98 -0.33
N PRO A 149 12.06 -3.22 0.43
CA PRO A 149 13.22 -2.54 -0.13
C PRO A 149 14.28 -3.51 -0.66
N LEU A 150 14.47 -4.66 -0.02
CA LEU A 150 15.42 -5.68 -0.48
C LEU A 150 14.97 -6.30 -1.81
N LEU A 151 13.68 -6.63 -1.93
CA LEU A 151 13.13 -7.15 -3.18
C LEU A 151 13.20 -6.09 -4.30
N ALA A 152 12.90 -4.84 -3.99
CA ALA A 152 13.03 -3.74 -4.94
C ALA A 152 14.48 -3.52 -5.40
N LEU A 153 15.46 -3.70 -4.52
CA LEU A 153 16.88 -3.61 -4.89
C LEU A 153 17.26 -4.69 -5.90
N ILE A 154 16.87 -5.94 -5.65
CA ILE A 154 17.12 -7.06 -6.57
C ILE A 154 16.43 -6.81 -7.91
N ASN A 155 15.18 -6.37 -7.88
CA ASN A 155 14.44 -6.01 -9.09
C ASN A 155 15.16 -4.91 -9.88
N ASN A 156 15.56 -3.82 -9.23
CA ASN A 156 16.27 -2.71 -9.87
C ASN A 156 17.62 -3.15 -10.49
N LEU A 157 18.34 -4.09 -9.87
CA LEU A 157 19.59 -4.62 -10.43
C LEU A 157 19.35 -5.41 -11.73
N LEU A 158 18.27 -6.18 -11.80
CA LEU A 158 17.87 -6.88 -13.01
C LEU A 158 17.34 -5.90 -14.06
N GLU A 159 16.51 -4.96 -13.65
CA GLU A 159 15.88 -3.96 -14.51
C GLU A 159 16.92 -3.13 -15.26
N ILE A 160 17.98 -2.67 -14.59
CA ILE A 160 19.08 -1.92 -15.24
C ILE A 160 19.69 -2.73 -16.41
N ARG A 161 19.81 -4.05 -16.26
CA ARG A 161 20.38 -4.92 -17.31
C ARG A 161 19.39 -5.18 -18.44
N LEU A 162 18.13 -5.38 -18.09
CA LEU A 162 17.02 -5.61 -19.02
C LEU A 162 16.75 -4.37 -19.89
N ASP A 163 16.64 -3.19 -19.26
CA ASP A 163 16.51 -1.90 -19.95
C ASP A 163 17.70 -1.61 -20.86
N ALA A 164 18.93 -1.89 -20.42
CA ALA A 164 20.11 -1.73 -21.25
C ALA A 164 20.04 -2.63 -22.50
N ARG A 165 19.64 -3.89 -22.35
CA ARG A 165 19.46 -4.80 -23.50
C ARG A 165 18.36 -4.29 -24.44
N LYS A 166 17.23 -3.85 -23.90
CA LYS A 166 16.10 -3.31 -24.65
C LYS A 166 16.51 -2.10 -25.50
N MET A 167 17.27 -1.17 -24.92
CA MET A 167 17.77 0.01 -25.63
C MET A 167 18.86 -0.31 -26.67
N LEU A 168 19.67 -1.35 -26.44
CA LEU A 168 20.77 -1.72 -27.33
C LEU A 168 20.35 -2.63 -28.49
N VAL A 169 19.38 -3.52 -28.28
CA VAL A 169 19.05 -4.60 -29.22
C VAL A 169 17.63 -4.52 -29.77
N LEU A 170 16.65 -4.03 -29.00
CA LEU A 170 15.22 -4.12 -29.35
C LEU A 170 14.62 -2.81 -29.87
N GLN A 171 15.34 -1.69 -29.72
CA GLN A 171 14.83 -0.35 -30.00
C GLN A 171 15.72 0.42 -30.98
N LYS A 172 15.09 1.28 -31.78
CA LYS A 172 15.81 2.26 -32.60
C LYS A 172 16.53 3.26 -31.70
N ARG A 173 17.70 3.73 -32.16
CA ARG A 173 18.47 4.77 -31.47
C ARG A 173 17.62 6.01 -31.23
N ALA A 174 17.43 6.37 -29.97
CA ALA A 174 16.75 7.60 -29.58
C ALA A 174 17.58 8.84 -29.96
N VAL A 175 16.90 9.93 -30.33
CA VAL A 175 17.54 11.22 -30.58
C VAL A 175 17.94 11.85 -29.23
N PRO A 176 19.23 12.18 -29.01
CA PRO A 176 19.68 12.73 -27.74
C PRO A 176 19.02 14.09 -27.50
N ARG A 177 18.43 14.26 -26.31
CA ARG A 177 17.87 15.53 -25.82
C ARG A 177 18.61 15.92 -24.54
N LYS A 178 18.84 17.22 -24.34
CA LYS A 178 19.43 17.74 -23.09
C LYS A 178 18.30 18.07 -22.12
N ALA A 179 18.44 17.64 -20.88
CA ALA A 179 17.56 17.98 -19.76
C ALA A 179 18.44 18.34 -18.55
N ASN A 180 18.00 19.30 -17.74
CA ASN A 180 18.72 19.73 -16.55
C ASN A 180 18.36 18.88 -15.31
N ASP A 181 17.18 18.27 -15.33
CA ASP A 181 16.57 17.53 -14.24
C ASP A 181 15.70 16.38 -14.75
N ILE A 182 15.21 15.56 -13.82
CA ILE A 182 14.25 14.48 -14.08
C ILE A 182 12.85 15.05 -14.41
N GLY A 183 12.65 16.35 -14.16
CA GLY A 183 11.42 17.09 -14.45
C GLY A 183 10.33 16.87 -13.39
N ILE A 184 9.09 16.71 -13.86
CA ILE A 184 7.88 16.58 -13.03
C ILE A 184 7.91 15.40 -12.05
N TRP A 185 8.80 14.43 -12.24
CA TRP A 185 8.93 13.28 -11.34
C TRP A 185 9.47 13.64 -9.96
N LEU A 186 10.28 14.71 -9.83
CA LEU A 186 10.78 15.17 -8.53
C LEU A 186 9.65 15.56 -7.57
N PRO A 187 8.74 16.51 -7.92
CA PRO A 187 7.63 16.85 -7.02
C PRO A 187 6.65 15.68 -6.83
N VAL A 188 6.56 14.74 -7.78
CA VAL A 188 5.77 13.50 -7.59
C VAL A 188 6.40 12.61 -6.52
N LEU A 189 7.71 12.42 -6.54
CA LEU A 189 8.44 11.64 -5.52
C LEU A 189 8.36 12.30 -4.14
N GLU A 190 8.45 13.63 -4.06
CA GLU A 190 8.25 14.38 -2.82
C GLU A 190 6.83 14.18 -2.26
N ALA A 191 5.81 14.25 -3.11
CA ALA A 191 4.43 13.98 -2.71
C ALA A 191 4.24 12.55 -2.20
N ILE A 192 4.84 11.55 -2.87
CA ILE A 192 4.86 10.15 -2.40
C ILE A 192 5.56 10.05 -1.04
N GLY A 193 6.66 10.77 -0.83
CA GLY A 193 7.36 10.80 0.46
C GLY A 193 6.50 11.31 1.61
N VAL A 194 5.74 12.39 1.40
CA VAL A 194 4.77 12.89 2.39
C VAL A 194 3.65 11.87 2.63
N LEU A 195 3.10 11.29 1.56
CA LEU A 195 2.09 10.22 1.67
C LEU A 195 2.61 8.98 2.38
N ALA A 196 3.91 8.68 2.27
CA ALA A 196 4.51 7.52 2.92
C ALA A 196 4.55 7.66 4.45
N VAL A 197 4.81 8.86 4.96
CA VAL A 197 4.74 9.10 6.42
C VAL A 197 3.33 8.87 6.93
N ILE A 198 2.33 9.46 6.27
CA ILE A 198 0.90 9.33 6.63
C ILE A 198 0.45 7.85 6.51
N GLY A 199 0.79 7.20 5.40
CA GLY A 199 0.44 5.81 5.12
C GLY A 199 0.98 4.85 6.17
N ASN A 200 2.27 4.94 6.53
CA ASN A 200 2.86 4.08 7.55
C ASN A 200 2.26 4.33 8.95
N GLY A 201 2.01 5.60 9.30
CA GLY A 201 1.35 5.94 10.57
C GLY A 201 -0.05 5.34 10.66
N LEU A 202 -0.83 5.40 9.58
CA LEU A 202 -2.15 4.78 9.49
C LEU A 202 -2.07 3.25 9.55
N VAL A 203 -1.13 2.61 8.85
CA VAL A 203 -0.96 1.15 8.87
C VAL A 203 -0.63 0.65 10.28
N ILE A 204 0.26 1.33 11.00
CA ILE A 204 0.66 0.94 12.35
C ILE A 204 -0.47 1.19 13.36
N SER A 205 -1.17 2.32 13.26
CA SER A 205 -2.25 2.66 14.21
C SER A 205 -3.52 1.84 13.97
N ILE A 206 -3.98 1.80 12.72
CA ILE A 206 -5.27 1.22 12.37
C ILE A 206 -5.12 -0.27 12.13
N THR A 207 -4.28 -0.69 11.20
CA THR A 207 -4.25 -2.07 10.67
C THR A 207 -3.50 -3.03 11.59
N SER A 208 -2.41 -2.59 12.21
CA SER A 208 -1.58 -3.42 13.08
C SER A 208 -2.22 -3.69 14.45
N ASP A 209 -1.84 -4.83 15.02
CA ASP A 209 -2.18 -5.25 16.39
C ASP A 209 -1.26 -4.66 17.46
N PHE A 210 -0.35 -3.77 17.06
CA PHE A 210 0.59 -3.13 17.97
C PHE A 210 -0.11 -2.33 19.08
N ILE A 211 -1.01 -1.40 18.72
CA ILE A 211 -1.68 -0.51 19.69
C ILE A 211 -2.58 -1.29 20.67
N PRO A 212 -3.46 -2.20 20.23
CA PRO A 212 -4.30 -2.97 21.16
C PRO A 212 -3.48 -3.84 22.14
N ARG A 213 -2.38 -4.43 21.69
CA ARG A 213 -1.46 -5.19 22.56
C ARG A 213 -0.79 -4.29 23.60
N LEU A 214 -0.41 -3.07 23.20
CA LEU A 214 0.20 -2.09 24.09
C LEU A 214 -0.78 -1.63 25.18
N VAL A 215 -2.01 -1.27 24.78
CA VAL A 215 -3.08 -0.89 25.72
C VAL A 215 -3.40 -2.04 26.67
N TYR A 216 -3.46 -3.27 26.17
CA TYR A 216 -3.65 -4.44 27.02
C TYR A 216 -2.54 -4.58 28.05
N LYS A 217 -1.27 -4.54 27.61
CA LYS A 217 -0.10 -4.70 28.49
C LYS A 217 -0.09 -3.72 29.66
N TYR A 218 -0.43 -2.45 29.42
CA TYR A 218 -0.33 -1.39 30.44
C TYR A 218 -1.59 -1.18 31.28
N GLN A 219 -2.79 -1.48 30.75
CA GLN A 219 -4.04 -1.16 31.43
C GLN A 219 -4.81 -2.40 31.91
N TYR A 220 -4.73 -3.53 31.20
CA TYR A 220 -5.64 -4.67 31.40
C TYR A 220 -4.94 -6.00 31.70
N GLY A 221 -3.66 -6.14 31.35
CA GLY A 221 -2.87 -7.35 31.50
C GLY A 221 -2.44 -7.61 32.95
N PRO A 222 -1.84 -8.79 33.21
CA PRO A 222 -1.38 -9.17 34.55
C PRO A 222 -0.34 -8.20 35.13
N CYS A 223 0.50 -7.61 34.28
CA CYS A 223 1.49 -6.61 34.68
C CYS A 223 0.85 -5.29 35.15
N ALA A 224 -0.30 -4.90 34.61
CA ALA A 224 -1.06 -3.75 35.11
C ALA A 224 -1.68 -3.99 36.50
N ARG A 225 -1.93 -5.27 36.84
CA ARG A 225 -2.48 -5.71 38.13
C ARG A 225 -1.40 -6.04 39.16
N GLY A 226 -0.12 -5.83 38.86
CA GLY A 226 1.00 -6.06 39.77
C GLY A 226 1.48 -7.51 39.85
N HIS A 227 1.03 -8.41 38.97
CA HIS A 227 1.50 -9.79 38.93
C HIS A 227 2.65 -9.92 37.93
N SER A 228 3.89 -9.95 38.42
CA SER A 228 5.12 -9.86 37.61
C SER A 228 5.81 -11.19 37.30
N THR A 229 5.20 -12.33 37.66
CA THR A 229 5.80 -13.67 37.48
C THR A 229 5.48 -14.29 36.11
N GLU A 230 4.51 -13.75 35.39
CA GLU A 230 4.09 -14.23 34.05
C GLU A 230 4.37 -13.17 32.97
N ASP A 231 4.45 -13.60 31.70
CA ASP A 231 4.55 -12.67 30.58
C ASP A 231 3.32 -11.74 30.53
N CYS A 232 3.55 -10.44 30.32
CA CYS A 232 2.50 -9.42 30.40
C CYS A 232 1.39 -9.57 29.35
N LEU A 233 1.58 -10.43 28.34
CA LEU A 233 0.62 -10.70 27.27
C LEU A 233 -0.17 -12.00 27.47
N THR A 234 0.02 -12.72 28.58
CA THR A 234 -0.79 -13.91 28.87
C THR A 234 -2.27 -13.53 28.94
N GLY A 235 -3.12 -14.31 28.26
CA GLY A 235 -4.57 -14.07 28.19
C GLY A 235 -5.02 -12.98 27.20
N TYR A 236 -4.12 -12.36 26.43
CA TYR A 236 -4.48 -11.32 25.44
C TYR A 236 -5.54 -11.80 24.44
N ILE A 237 -5.37 -12.98 23.86
CA ILE A 237 -6.32 -13.52 22.86
C ILE A 237 -7.72 -13.68 23.48
N ASN A 238 -7.82 -14.23 24.69
CA ASN A 238 -9.09 -14.41 25.36
C ASN A 238 -9.78 -13.08 25.71
N ASN A 239 -9.00 -12.03 26.03
CA ASN A 239 -9.54 -10.69 26.27
C ASN A 239 -9.90 -9.94 24.97
N SER A 240 -9.19 -10.19 23.87
CA SER A 240 -9.43 -9.52 22.59
C SER A 240 -10.67 -10.01 21.84
N LEU A 241 -11.22 -11.15 22.26
CA LEU A 241 -12.38 -11.78 21.65
C LEU A 241 -13.64 -11.49 22.47
N SER A 242 -14.69 -10.99 21.82
CA SER A 242 -16.02 -10.87 22.44
C SER A 242 -16.85 -12.12 22.17
N VAL A 243 -17.74 -12.43 23.11
CA VAL A 243 -18.63 -13.58 23.06
C VAL A 243 -19.97 -13.15 22.43
N PHE A 244 -20.47 -13.96 21.50
CA PHE A 244 -21.79 -13.82 20.91
C PHE A 244 -22.59 -15.11 21.09
N TYR A 245 -23.77 -15.02 21.69
CA TYR A 245 -24.66 -16.15 21.90
C TYR A 245 -25.55 -16.38 20.68
N LEU A 246 -25.60 -17.63 20.21
CA LEU A 246 -26.34 -17.97 18.97
C LEU A 246 -27.87 -17.86 19.14
N ASN A 247 -28.38 -17.93 20.38
CA ASN A 247 -29.79 -17.74 20.68
C ASN A 247 -30.34 -16.35 20.29
N LYS A 248 -29.46 -15.35 20.17
CA LYS A 248 -29.80 -13.97 19.76
C LYS A 248 -29.57 -13.71 18.27
N MET A 249 -29.23 -14.73 17.48
CA MET A 249 -28.95 -14.59 16.05
C MET A 249 -30.23 -14.74 15.22
N ASP A 250 -30.43 -13.83 14.26
CA ASP A 250 -31.49 -13.95 13.27
C ASP A 250 -31.47 -15.30 12.53
N ASN A 251 -32.64 -15.95 12.41
CA ASN A 251 -32.80 -17.26 11.74
C ASN A 251 -32.29 -17.29 10.29
N LYS A 252 -32.19 -16.13 9.62
CA LYS A 252 -31.69 -16.02 8.24
C LYS A 252 -30.17 -16.08 8.13
N THR A 253 -29.45 -15.81 9.22
CA THR A 253 -27.98 -15.73 9.28
C THR A 253 -27.35 -16.83 10.12
N GLN A 254 -28.16 -17.73 10.67
CA GLN A 254 -27.65 -18.88 11.40
C GLN A 254 -26.86 -19.80 10.45
N PRO A 255 -25.71 -20.33 10.91
CA PRO A 255 -24.94 -21.28 10.13
C PRO A 255 -25.79 -22.54 9.87
N ARG A 256 -25.77 -23.05 8.64
CA ARG A 256 -26.30 -24.39 8.35
C ARG A 256 -25.36 -25.41 8.97
N ILE A 257 -25.67 -25.85 10.20
CA ILE A 257 -24.91 -26.89 10.90
C ILE A 257 -25.31 -28.23 10.28
N THR A 258 -24.39 -28.85 9.53
CA THR A 258 -24.61 -30.16 8.88
C THR A 258 -24.29 -31.35 9.79
N ASN A 259 -23.58 -31.13 10.91
CA ASN A 259 -23.14 -32.19 11.82
C ASN A 259 -23.69 -31.95 13.24
N SER A 260 -24.55 -32.85 13.69
CA SER A 260 -25.38 -32.73 14.90
C SER A 260 -24.69 -33.10 16.22
N GLU A 261 -23.36 -33.18 16.28
CA GLU A 261 -22.65 -33.73 17.46
C GLU A 261 -22.14 -32.69 18.47
N LEU A 262 -22.19 -31.39 18.15
CA LEU A 262 -21.88 -30.33 19.12
C LEU A 262 -22.97 -29.26 19.15
N GLU A 263 -23.67 -29.15 20.27
CA GLU A 263 -24.49 -27.98 20.61
C GLU A 263 -23.59 -26.79 20.92
N ILE A 264 -23.25 -26.00 19.90
CA ILE A 264 -22.48 -24.77 20.07
C ILE A 264 -23.42 -23.70 20.65
N THR A 265 -23.19 -23.27 21.90
CA THR A 265 -24.04 -22.25 22.55
C THR A 265 -23.62 -20.81 22.23
N TYR A 266 -22.33 -20.59 22.01
CA TYR A 266 -21.75 -19.27 21.75
C TYR A 266 -20.56 -19.35 20.80
N CYS A 267 -20.32 -18.27 20.07
CA CYS A 267 -19.13 -18.06 19.25
C CYS A 267 -18.32 -16.87 19.77
N ARG A 268 -17.03 -16.83 19.42
CA ARG A 268 -16.13 -15.72 19.73
C ARG A 268 -15.77 -15.00 18.44
N TYR A 269 -15.85 -13.67 18.46
CA TYR A 269 -15.50 -12.82 17.33
C TYR A 269 -14.60 -11.67 17.78
N ARG A 270 -13.87 -11.11 16.82
CA ARG A 270 -12.84 -10.13 17.08
C ARG A 270 -13.44 -8.72 17.09
N ASP A 271 -13.95 -8.31 18.24
CA ASP A 271 -14.43 -6.95 18.51
C ASP A 271 -14.48 -6.69 20.02
N TYR A 272 -14.43 -5.42 20.44
CA TYR A 272 -14.44 -5.00 21.85
C TYR A 272 -15.86 -4.63 22.30
N ARG A 273 -16.77 -5.61 22.30
CA ARG A 273 -18.19 -5.45 22.64
C ARG A 273 -18.58 -6.21 23.91
N ASN A 274 -19.61 -5.70 24.59
CA ASN A 274 -20.16 -6.34 25.78
C ASN A 274 -21.00 -7.59 25.40
N SER A 275 -21.05 -8.60 26.26
CA SER A 275 -21.77 -9.86 25.98
C SER A 275 -23.29 -9.77 26.18
N GLN A 276 -23.77 -8.79 26.96
CA GLN A 276 -25.20 -8.63 27.26
C GLN A 276 -25.92 -7.81 26.19
N ASP A 277 -25.46 -6.57 25.98
CA ASP A 277 -26.10 -5.58 25.10
C ASP A 277 -25.42 -5.42 23.74
N TYR A 278 -24.28 -6.09 23.50
CA TYR A 278 -23.47 -6.00 22.28
C TYR A 278 -23.04 -4.57 21.87
N GLY A 279 -23.17 -3.60 22.78
CA GLY A 279 -22.62 -2.25 22.66
C GLY A 279 -21.10 -2.21 22.83
N TYR A 280 -20.50 -1.10 22.41
CA TYR A 280 -19.05 -0.89 22.56
C TYR A 280 -18.65 -0.78 24.03
N THR A 281 -17.56 -1.44 24.40
CA THR A 281 -17.00 -1.38 25.76
C THR A 281 -16.11 -0.16 25.93
N VAL A 282 -15.78 0.20 27.19
CA VAL A 282 -14.78 1.24 27.48
C VAL A 282 -13.40 0.86 26.90
N GLN A 283 -13.08 -0.43 26.81
CA GLN A 283 -11.83 -0.90 26.18
C GLN A 283 -11.73 -0.47 24.71
N PHE A 284 -12.85 -0.54 23.97
CA PHE A 284 -12.91 -0.07 22.58
C PHE A 284 -12.49 1.40 22.48
N TRP A 285 -13.04 2.26 23.33
CA TRP A 285 -12.77 3.70 23.33
C TRP A 285 -11.33 4.02 23.76
N HIS A 286 -10.76 3.31 24.74
CA HIS A 286 -9.35 3.46 25.09
C HIS A 286 -8.42 3.09 23.93
N ILE A 287 -8.72 2.00 23.22
CA ILE A 287 -7.93 1.57 22.06
C ILE A 287 -8.08 2.60 20.92
N LEU A 288 -9.29 3.10 20.65
CA LEU A 288 -9.52 4.11 19.64
C LEU A 288 -8.76 5.41 19.95
N ALA A 289 -8.84 5.88 21.20
CA ALA A 289 -8.10 7.06 21.65
C ALA A 289 -6.58 6.87 21.53
N ALA A 290 -6.05 5.70 21.92
CA ALA A 290 -4.63 5.38 21.78
C ALA A 290 -4.18 5.34 20.32
N ARG A 291 -5.02 4.83 19.41
CA ARG A 291 -4.73 4.84 17.96
C ARG A 291 -4.62 6.25 17.40
N LEU A 292 -5.57 7.12 17.74
CA LEU A 292 -5.55 8.53 17.30
C LEU A 292 -4.38 9.29 17.92
N ALA A 293 -4.11 9.09 19.20
CA ALA A 293 -2.98 9.71 19.88
C ALA A 293 -1.65 9.28 19.26
N PHE A 294 -1.47 7.99 18.97
CA PHE A 294 -0.29 7.49 18.28
C PHE A 294 -0.14 8.12 16.89
N LEU A 295 -1.22 8.24 16.11
CA LEU A 295 -1.16 8.83 14.77
C LEU A 295 -0.70 10.30 14.82
N VAL A 296 -1.27 11.10 15.72
CA VAL A 296 -0.85 12.50 15.90
C VAL A 296 0.61 12.59 16.35
N LEU A 297 1.03 11.77 17.31
CA LEU A 297 2.42 11.77 17.78
C LEU A 297 3.40 11.30 16.69
N PHE A 298 3.01 10.32 15.89
CA PHE A 298 3.82 9.81 14.80
C PHE A 298 4.00 10.85 13.69
N GLU A 299 2.92 11.53 13.30
CA GLU A 299 2.98 12.58 12.27
C GLU A 299 3.70 13.84 12.77
N VAL A 300 3.41 14.31 13.98
CA VAL A 300 4.04 15.51 14.56
C VAL A 300 5.50 15.25 14.94
N GLY A 301 5.83 14.05 15.42
CA GLY A 301 7.21 13.65 15.72
C GLY A 301 8.09 13.56 14.47
N TYR A 302 7.48 13.31 13.29
CA TYR A 302 8.17 13.28 12.00
C TYR A 302 8.08 14.60 11.24
N ALA A 303 7.22 15.53 11.65
CA ALA A 303 7.23 16.89 11.12
C ALA A 303 8.62 17.48 11.44
N PRO A 304 9.50 17.69 10.44
CA PRO A 304 10.80 18.27 10.71
C PRO A 304 10.54 19.59 11.41
N SER A 305 11.07 19.70 12.63
CA SER A 305 11.18 20.99 13.31
C SER A 305 11.72 21.98 12.28
N SER A 306 10.86 22.89 11.84
CA SER A 306 11.19 23.83 10.77
C SER A 306 12.54 24.50 11.07
N PRO A 307 13.52 24.52 10.16
CA PRO A 307 14.79 25.20 10.39
C PRO A 307 14.64 26.74 10.43
N HIS A 308 13.43 27.28 10.35
CA HIS A 308 13.16 28.72 10.33
C HIS A 308 13.04 29.40 11.71
N ARG A 309 13.41 28.76 12.83
CA ARG A 309 13.44 29.43 14.15
C ARG A 309 14.81 29.81 14.70
N GLU A 310 15.91 29.60 13.96
CA GLU A 310 17.26 29.98 14.42
C GLU A 310 18.02 30.99 13.52
N CYS A 311 17.35 31.71 12.62
CA CYS A 311 17.94 32.89 11.96
C CYS A 311 17.39 34.19 12.56
N VAL A 312 17.73 34.48 13.82
CA VAL A 312 17.61 35.84 14.38
C VAL A 312 18.88 36.16 15.17
N ARG A 313 19.66 37.10 14.59
CA ARG A 313 20.56 38.06 15.26
C ARG A 313 21.92 37.54 15.77
N LEU A 314 22.88 37.41 14.84
CA LEU A 314 24.32 37.57 15.13
C LEU A 314 25.00 38.38 14.02
N GLU A 315 24.53 39.60 13.78
CA GLU A 315 25.26 40.57 12.94
C GLU A 315 25.17 41.96 13.58
N GLU A 316 25.68 42.08 14.81
CA GLU A 316 25.95 43.37 15.46
C GLU A 316 26.81 43.15 16.72
N ARG A 317 28.09 42.78 16.53
CA ARG A 317 29.17 43.05 17.50
C ARG A 317 30.54 42.72 16.90
N HIS A 318 31.02 43.61 16.03
CA HIS A 318 32.45 43.92 15.89
C HIS A 318 32.56 45.30 15.22
N LYS A 319 32.43 46.33 16.06
CA LYS A 319 33.10 47.63 15.91
C LYS A 319 34.01 47.78 17.11
#